data_AF-A0ABD4KJ06-F1
#
_entry.id   AF-A0ABD4KJ06-F1
#
_cell.length_a   1.000
_cell.length_b   1.000
_cell.length_c   1.000
_cell.angle_alpha   90.00
_cell.angle_beta   90.00
_cell.angle_gamma   90.00
#
_symmetry.space_group_name_H-M   'P 1'
#
loop_
_entity.id
_entity.type
_entity.pdbx_description
1 polymer ?
#
loop_
_entity_poly.entity_id
_entity_poly.type
_entity_poly.pdbx_seq_one_letter_code
_entity_poly.pdbx_strand_id
1 'polypeptide(L)'
;PEAVTVPLDTPLADTRTYRHAMEQLPILESSAVAAPLIRTNDITADPWEDTRMPAHPRDGMQKRAFAALTMKKRIVKNDWSKVVLRVMIDAAQDAGVEFESIDSTKPEYALPAELRPLCDKAITFSKATRLSKSTSFFTASEADFIAKNYIHCSANWNSITLDRNGRFYGGASISETIGFVNRPDEKWLRTTYDMDGNKI
;
A
#
# COMPACT_ATOMS: atom_id res chain seq x y z
N PRO A 1 2.10 -6.63 -12.30
CA PRO A 1 2.70 -6.19 -13.59
C PRO A 1 2.09 -6.99 -14.74
N GLU A 2 1.72 -6.34 -15.83
CA GLU A 2 1.25 -7.03 -17.03
C GLU A 2 2.30 -6.98 -18.14
N ALA A 3 2.28 -7.98 -19.03
CA ALA A 3 3.24 -8.11 -20.12
C ALA A 3 2.55 -8.34 -21.47
N VAL A 4 3.15 -7.80 -22.54
CA VAL A 4 2.75 -8.04 -23.93
C VAL A 4 4.00 -8.15 -24.80
N THR A 5 3.97 -9.05 -25.78
CA THR A 5 5.02 -9.09 -26.82
C THR A 5 4.59 -8.20 -27.98
N VAL A 6 5.46 -7.29 -28.39
CA VAL A 6 5.23 -6.32 -29.47
C VAL A 6 6.46 -6.24 -30.38
N PRO A 7 6.33 -5.72 -31.62
CA PRO A 7 7.47 -5.35 -32.45
C PRO A 7 8.45 -4.43 -31.70
N LEU A 8 9.75 -4.55 -32.00
CA LEU A 8 10.82 -3.87 -31.27
C LEU A 8 10.66 -2.33 -31.25
N ASP A 9 10.17 -1.76 -32.35
CA ASP A 9 9.96 -0.34 -32.59
C ASP A 9 8.68 0.22 -31.93
N THR A 10 7.80 -0.64 -31.41
CA THR A 10 6.56 -0.20 -30.76
C THR A 10 6.87 0.63 -29.51
N PRO A 11 6.43 1.90 -29.41
CA PRO A 11 6.61 2.71 -28.21
C PRO A 11 5.88 2.09 -27.01
N LEU A 12 6.50 2.10 -25.82
CA LEU A 12 5.90 1.46 -24.64
C LEU A 12 4.59 2.13 -24.20
N ALA A 13 4.46 3.44 -24.42
CA ALA A 13 3.25 4.20 -24.12
C ALA A 13 2.05 3.77 -24.98
N ASP A 14 2.27 3.19 -26.15
CA ASP A 14 1.20 2.76 -27.07
C ASP A 14 0.71 1.34 -26.77
N THR A 15 1.37 0.65 -25.84
CA THR A 15 1.05 -0.73 -25.50
C THR A 15 -0.25 -0.85 -24.72
N ARG A 16 -0.97 -1.95 -24.92
CA ARG A 16 -2.20 -2.25 -24.14
C ARG A 16 -1.92 -2.31 -22.64
N THR A 17 -0.74 -2.78 -22.24
CA THR A 17 -0.34 -2.90 -20.84
C THR A 17 -0.18 -1.54 -20.19
N TYR A 18 0.40 -0.57 -20.89
CA TYR A 18 0.52 0.80 -20.39
C TYR A 18 -0.85 1.48 -20.25
N ARG A 19 -1.73 1.35 -21.26
CA ARG A 19 -3.11 1.85 -21.18
C ARG A 19 -3.87 1.24 -20.01
N HIS A 20 -3.78 -0.08 -19.83
CA HIS A 20 -4.44 -0.73 -18.72
C HIS A 20 -3.87 -0.28 -17.35
N ALA A 21 -2.56 -0.11 -17.22
CA ALA A 21 -1.97 0.44 -16.00
C ALA A 21 -2.51 1.85 -15.69
N MET A 22 -2.66 2.71 -16.70
CA MET A 22 -3.26 4.04 -16.56
C MET A 22 -4.74 3.98 -16.14
N GLU A 23 -5.52 3.03 -16.69
CA GLU A 23 -6.93 2.82 -16.33
C GLU A 23 -7.12 2.39 -14.87
N GLN A 24 -6.13 1.71 -14.27
CA GLN A 24 -6.18 1.31 -12.87
C GLN A 24 -6.03 2.48 -11.89
N LEU A 25 -5.37 3.59 -12.28
CA LEU A 25 -5.12 4.72 -11.39
C LEU A 25 -6.42 5.36 -10.85
N PRO A 26 -7.38 5.78 -11.68
CA PRO A 26 -8.64 6.37 -11.20
C PRO A 26 -9.47 5.38 -10.37
N ILE A 27 -9.36 4.07 -10.64
CA ILE A 27 -10.01 3.02 -9.83
C ILE A 27 -9.46 3.05 -8.40
N LEU A 28 -8.13 3.11 -8.25
CA LEU A 28 -7.48 3.16 -6.93
C LEU A 28 -7.74 4.49 -6.21
N GLU A 29 -7.81 5.61 -6.94
CA GLU A 29 -8.17 6.93 -6.39
C GLU A 29 -9.61 6.99 -5.88
N SER A 30 -10.52 6.21 -6.47
CA SER A 30 -11.91 6.11 -6.02
C SER A 30 -12.13 5.12 -4.86
N SER A 31 -11.14 4.28 -4.55
CA SER A 31 -11.26 3.25 -3.51
C SER A 31 -11.25 3.87 -2.12
N ALA A 32 -12.30 3.64 -1.32
CA ALA A 32 -12.34 4.12 0.06
C ALA A 32 -11.14 3.67 0.93
N VAL A 33 -10.56 2.51 0.61
CA VAL A 33 -9.42 1.93 1.35
C VAL A 33 -8.09 2.41 0.82
N ALA A 34 -7.88 2.38 -0.50
CA ALA A 34 -6.59 2.72 -1.09
C ALA A 34 -6.41 4.22 -1.29
N ALA A 35 -7.48 4.99 -1.53
CA ALA A 35 -7.39 6.38 -1.96
C ALA A 35 -6.52 7.28 -1.06
N PRO A 36 -6.55 7.20 0.29
CA PRO A 36 -5.64 8.00 1.11
C PRO A 36 -4.16 7.74 0.80
N LEU A 37 -3.78 6.49 0.52
CA LEU A 37 -2.41 6.15 0.13
C LEU A 37 -2.11 6.60 -1.31
N ILE A 38 -3.08 6.49 -2.22
CA ILE A 38 -2.88 6.82 -3.63
C ILE A 38 -2.70 8.33 -3.81
N ARG A 39 -3.59 9.15 -3.25
CA ARG A 39 -3.58 10.60 -3.43
C ARG A 39 -2.47 11.33 -2.67
N THR A 40 -1.85 10.68 -1.69
CA THR A 40 -0.79 11.28 -0.86
C THR A 40 0.62 10.87 -1.25
N ASN A 41 0.77 9.97 -2.22
CA ASN A 41 2.05 9.45 -2.69
C ASN A 41 2.21 9.65 -4.20
N ASP A 42 3.46 9.62 -4.67
CA ASP A 42 3.79 9.68 -6.10
C ASP A 42 3.52 8.32 -6.74
N ILE A 43 2.37 8.22 -7.42
CA ILE A 43 1.94 7.04 -8.16
C ILE A 43 2.07 7.31 -9.65
N THR A 44 2.89 6.52 -10.33
CA THR A 44 3.10 6.63 -11.78
C THR A 44 2.84 5.31 -12.49
N ALA A 45 2.29 5.35 -13.70
CA ALA A 45 2.33 4.21 -14.60
C ALA A 45 3.73 4.13 -15.22
N ASP A 46 4.50 3.11 -14.85
CA ASP A 46 5.85 2.92 -15.34
C ASP A 46 5.90 1.78 -16.34
N PRO A 47 6.27 2.08 -17.59
CA PRO A 47 6.58 1.05 -18.56
C PRO A 47 8.05 0.65 -18.55
N TRP A 48 8.35 -0.62 -18.84
CA TRP A 48 9.70 -1.11 -19.12
C TRP A 48 9.66 -2.23 -20.15
N GLU A 49 10.82 -2.66 -20.63
CA GLU A 49 10.93 -3.67 -21.67
C GLU A 49 12.03 -4.70 -21.42
N ASP A 50 11.83 -5.89 -21.99
CA ASP A 50 12.86 -6.91 -22.16
C ASP A 50 13.00 -7.22 -23.66
N THR A 51 14.15 -6.88 -24.22
CA THR A 51 14.48 -7.05 -25.64
C THR A 51 15.10 -8.41 -25.96
N ARG A 52 15.27 -9.30 -24.97
CA ARG A 52 15.85 -10.65 -25.14
C ARG A 52 14.83 -11.66 -25.69
N MET A 53 13.96 -11.20 -26.58
CA MET A 53 12.97 -12.03 -27.26
C MET A 53 13.56 -12.59 -28.55
N PRO A 54 13.28 -13.86 -28.90
CA PRO A 54 13.66 -14.38 -30.21
C PRO A 54 12.93 -13.61 -31.31
N ALA A 55 13.57 -13.48 -32.48
CA ALA A 55 12.93 -12.88 -33.64
C ALA A 55 11.75 -13.74 -34.10
N HIS A 56 10.62 -13.09 -34.40
CA HIS A 56 9.46 -13.77 -34.96
C HIS A 56 9.65 -13.98 -36.47
N PRO A 57 9.33 -15.17 -37.01
CA PRO A 57 9.57 -15.46 -38.43
C PRO A 57 8.89 -14.51 -39.42
N ARG A 58 7.79 -13.86 -39.02
CA ARG A 58 7.04 -12.89 -39.86
C ARG A 58 7.19 -11.44 -39.41
N ASP A 59 7.25 -11.21 -38.10
CA ASP A 59 7.16 -9.85 -37.54
C ASP A 59 8.54 -9.30 -37.15
N GLY A 60 9.61 -10.07 -37.38
CA GLY A 60 10.98 -9.65 -37.13
C GLY A 60 11.33 -9.52 -35.65
N MET A 61 12.14 -8.53 -35.32
CA MET A 61 12.61 -8.30 -33.95
C MET A 61 11.45 -7.88 -33.05
N GLN A 62 11.37 -8.48 -31.86
CA GLN A 62 10.32 -8.23 -30.88
C GLN A 62 10.91 -7.85 -29.53
N LYS A 63 10.06 -7.31 -28.66
CA LYS A 63 10.34 -7.10 -27.25
C LYS A 63 9.15 -7.47 -26.39
N ARG A 64 9.39 -7.76 -25.12
CA ARG A 64 8.35 -7.87 -24.11
C ARG A 64 8.20 -6.54 -23.41
N ALA A 65 7.09 -5.86 -23.66
CA ALA A 65 6.74 -4.62 -22.98
C ALA A 65 5.93 -4.95 -21.71
N PHE A 66 6.21 -4.20 -20.66
CA PHE A 66 5.54 -4.29 -19.38
C PHE A 66 5.03 -2.92 -18.95
N ALA A 67 4.00 -2.90 -18.11
CA ALA A 67 3.64 -1.70 -17.37
C ALA A 67 3.00 -2.06 -16.02
N ALA A 68 3.16 -1.17 -15.04
CA ALA A 68 2.50 -1.24 -13.75
C ALA A 68 2.37 0.15 -13.13
N LEU A 69 1.40 0.32 -12.23
CA LEU A 69 1.42 1.44 -11.29
C LEU A 69 2.49 1.19 -10.24
N THR A 70 3.36 2.17 -10.01
CA THR A 70 4.39 2.10 -8.99
C THR A 70 4.26 3.26 -8.02
N MET A 71 4.53 2.98 -6.75
CA MET A 71 4.60 3.96 -5.69
C MET A 71 6.08 4.18 -5.37
N LYS A 72 6.61 5.36 -5.67
CA LYS A 72 8.05 5.64 -5.58
C LYS A 72 8.41 6.45 -4.34
N LYS A 73 9.67 6.30 -3.90
CA LYS A 73 10.38 7.21 -2.96
C LYS A 73 9.60 7.52 -1.69
N ARG A 74 9.09 6.48 -1.03
CA ARG A 74 8.32 6.63 0.20
C ARG A 74 9.19 6.47 1.44
N ILE A 75 9.11 7.43 2.35
CA ILE A 75 9.65 7.33 3.72
C ILE A 75 8.45 7.29 4.67
N VAL A 76 8.27 6.15 5.35
CA VAL A 76 7.16 5.94 6.29
C VAL A 76 7.73 5.85 7.70
N LYS A 77 7.20 6.67 8.61
CA LYS A 77 7.53 6.62 10.04
C LYS A 77 6.72 5.51 10.70
N ASN A 78 7.29 4.81 11.67
CA ASN A 78 6.60 3.73 12.39
C ASN A 78 5.82 4.21 13.64
N ASP A 79 5.80 5.52 13.91
CA ASP A 79 5.24 6.07 15.14
C ASP A 79 3.72 5.85 15.32
N TRP A 80 2.98 5.51 14.26
CA TRP A 80 1.56 5.16 14.39
C TRP A 80 1.35 3.92 15.28
N SER A 81 2.29 2.99 15.30
CA SER A 81 2.26 1.85 16.23
C SER A 81 2.22 2.30 17.70
N LYS A 82 2.82 3.45 18.03
CA LYS A 82 2.82 4.04 19.37
C LYS A 82 1.46 4.63 19.76
N VAL A 83 0.66 5.05 18.77
CA VAL A 83 -0.74 5.45 18.98
C VAL A 83 -1.59 4.22 19.27
N VAL A 84 -1.46 3.18 18.44
CA VAL A 84 -2.18 1.90 18.63
C VAL A 84 -1.85 1.28 19.99
N LEU A 85 -0.58 1.28 20.40
CA LEU A 85 -0.15 0.82 21.73
C LEU A 85 -0.88 1.56 22.86
N ARG A 86 -0.98 2.89 22.80
CA ARG A 86 -1.66 3.70 23.82
C ARG A 86 -3.16 3.42 23.87
N VAL A 87 -3.80 3.21 22.72
CA VAL A 87 -5.20 2.79 22.65
C VAL A 87 -5.41 1.44 23.34
N MET A 88 -4.49 0.49 23.15
CA MET A 88 -4.56 -0.83 23.79
C MET A 88 -4.29 -0.76 25.29
N ILE A 89 -3.31 0.03 25.74
CA ILE A 89 -3.05 0.25 27.18
C ILE A 89 -4.27 0.87 27.84
N ASP A 90 -4.86 1.91 27.24
CA ASP A 90 -6.08 2.55 27.75
C ASP A 90 -7.25 1.55 27.86
N ALA A 91 -7.45 0.71 26.84
CA ALA A 91 -8.48 -0.34 26.88
C ALA A 91 -8.24 -1.38 27.98
N ALA A 92 -6.99 -1.77 28.22
CA ALA A 92 -6.65 -2.75 29.24
C ALA A 92 -6.70 -2.17 30.66
N GLN A 93 -6.32 -0.90 30.84
CA GLN A 93 -6.48 -0.18 32.10
C GLN A 93 -7.96 0.00 32.47
N ASP A 94 -8.82 0.31 31.50
CA ASP A 94 -10.28 0.33 31.69
C ASP A 94 -10.83 -1.05 32.12
N ALA A 95 -10.15 -2.14 31.76
CA ALA A 95 -10.48 -3.50 32.20
C ALA A 95 -9.83 -3.91 33.53
N GLY A 96 -9.12 -3.00 34.20
CA GLY A 96 -8.49 -3.22 35.52
C GLY A 96 -7.05 -3.73 35.48
N VAL A 97 -6.39 -3.75 34.31
CA VAL A 97 -4.97 -4.12 34.22
C VAL A 97 -4.09 -2.95 34.67
N GLU A 98 -3.18 -3.20 35.60
CA GLU A 98 -2.19 -2.23 36.02
C GLU A 98 -0.99 -2.23 35.08
N PHE A 99 -0.73 -1.10 34.43
CA PHE A 99 0.46 -0.85 33.62
C PHE A 99 1.33 0.23 34.26
N GLU A 100 2.64 0.09 34.16
CA GLU A 100 3.55 1.20 34.41
C GLU A 100 3.26 2.37 33.45
N SER A 101 3.47 3.60 33.94
CA SER A 101 3.33 4.78 33.10
C SER A 101 4.30 4.75 31.93
N ILE A 102 3.82 5.10 30.73
CA ILE A 102 4.67 5.15 29.54
C ILE A 102 5.74 6.22 29.73
N ASP A 103 7.00 5.79 29.74
CA ASP A 103 8.15 6.69 29.83
C ASP A 103 8.36 7.45 28.50
N SER A 104 7.93 8.71 28.47
CA SER A 104 8.07 9.56 27.28
C SER A 104 9.51 10.00 26.98
N THR A 105 10.47 9.74 27.87
CA THR A 105 11.89 10.04 27.64
C THR A 105 12.55 8.99 26.75
N LYS A 106 11.99 7.79 26.70
CA LYS A 106 12.44 6.68 25.87
C LYS A 106 12.00 6.85 24.41
N PRO A 107 12.93 6.89 23.43
CA PRO A 107 12.60 7.10 22.02
C PRO A 107 11.59 6.11 21.43
N GLU A 108 11.60 4.86 21.90
CA GLU A 108 10.68 3.80 21.51
C GLU A 108 9.22 4.09 21.90
N TYR A 109 9.00 4.93 22.92
CA TYR A 109 7.67 5.29 23.41
C TYR A 109 7.32 6.75 23.16
N ALA A 110 8.31 7.62 22.94
CA ALA A 110 8.13 9.03 22.65
C ALA A 110 7.22 9.21 21.42
N LEU A 111 6.10 9.92 21.62
CA LEU A 111 5.13 10.22 20.58
C LEU A 111 5.45 11.60 19.97
N PRO A 112 5.66 11.70 18.63
CA PRO A 112 5.82 12.98 17.95
C PRO A 112 4.69 13.95 18.27
N ALA A 113 5.02 15.25 18.39
CA ALA A 113 4.04 16.28 18.75
C ALA A 113 2.83 16.30 17.79
N GLU A 114 3.09 16.10 16.49
CA GLU A 114 2.09 16.01 15.43
C GLU A 114 1.09 14.84 15.60
N LEU A 115 1.47 13.77 16.30
CA LEU A 115 0.59 12.62 16.57
C LEU A 115 -0.19 12.73 17.87
N ARG A 116 0.16 13.64 18.79
CA ARG A 116 -0.54 13.80 20.08
C ARG A 116 -2.05 14.02 19.93
N PRO A 117 -2.53 15.02 19.15
CA PRO A 117 -3.98 15.23 19.00
C PRO A 117 -4.69 14.04 18.34
N LEU A 118 -4.01 13.34 17.41
CA LEU A 118 -4.55 12.15 16.75
C LEU A 118 -4.64 10.96 17.72
N CYS A 119 -3.69 10.85 18.63
CA CYS A 119 -3.67 9.83 19.68
C CYS A 119 -4.81 10.05 20.68
N ASP A 120 -5.00 11.28 21.15
CA ASP A 120 -6.09 11.61 22.08
C ASP A 120 -7.46 11.33 21.46
N LYS A 121 -7.61 11.65 20.17
CA LYS A 121 -8.79 11.34 19.38
C LYS A 121 -9.00 9.83 19.20
N ALA A 122 -7.95 9.07 18.91
CA ALA A 122 -8.01 7.61 18.81
C ALA A 122 -8.45 6.95 20.12
N ILE A 123 -7.92 7.42 21.26
CA ILE A 123 -8.30 6.94 22.59
C ILE A 123 -9.77 7.25 22.88
N THR A 124 -10.20 8.48 22.62
CA THR A 124 -11.60 8.90 22.84
C THR A 124 -12.57 8.08 21.98
N PHE A 125 -12.23 7.89 20.70
CA PHE A 125 -13.00 7.04 19.79
C PHE A 125 -13.06 5.59 20.28
N SER A 126 -11.94 5.04 20.75
CA SER A 126 -11.87 3.69 21.31
C SER A 126 -12.75 3.52 22.56
N LYS A 127 -12.74 4.50 23.48
CA LYS A 127 -13.64 4.53 24.65
C LYS A 127 -15.10 4.53 24.24
N ALA A 128 -15.47 5.38 23.29
CA ALA A 128 -16.84 5.43 22.77
C ALA A 128 -17.26 4.10 22.13
N THR A 129 -16.36 3.48 21.36
CA THR A 129 -16.59 2.19 20.70
C THR A 129 -16.84 1.07 21.73
N ARG A 130 -16.04 1.01 22.81
CA ARG A 130 -16.25 0.05 23.91
C ARG A 130 -17.61 0.26 24.61
N LEU A 131 -18.09 1.49 24.66
CA LEU A 131 -19.41 1.85 25.19
C LEU A 131 -20.54 1.75 24.14
N SER A 132 -20.28 1.17 22.96
CA SER A 132 -21.24 1.08 21.84
C SER A 132 -21.85 2.42 21.42
N LYS A 133 -21.10 3.52 21.61
CA LYS A 133 -21.50 4.86 21.20
C LYS A 133 -20.92 5.18 19.82
N SER A 134 -21.73 5.79 18.96
CA SER A 134 -21.25 6.34 17.70
C SER A 134 -20.50 7.65 17.96
N THR A 135 -19.25 7.72 17.49
CA THR A 135 -18.46 8.95 17.48
C THR A 135 -17.80 9.12 16.13
N SER A 136 -17.61 10.38 15.71
CA SER A 136 -16.87 10.67 14.49
C SER A 136 -15.41 10.21 14.62
N PHE A 137 -14.91 9.56 13.58
CA PHE A 137 -13.53 9.09 13.49
C PHE A 137 -12.61 10.23 13.02
N PHE A 138 -11.52 9.90 12.33
CA PHE A 138 -10.65 10.87 11.66
C PHE A 138 -11.36 11.56 10.49
N THR A 139 -11.10 12.85 10.31
CA THR A 139 -11.49 13.58 9.10
C THR A 139 -10.70 13.07 7.89
N ALA A 140 -11.15 13.40 6.68
CA ALA A 140 -10.41 13.03 5.47
C ALA A 140 -8.97 13.57 5.46
N SER A 141 -8.76 14.81 5.94
CA SER A 141 -7.42 15.42 6.00
C SER A 141 -6.51 14.76 7.05
N GLU A 142 -7.07 14.36 8.20
CA GLU A 142 -6.34 13.60 9.22
C GLU A 142 -5.98 12.21 8.69
N ALA A 143 -6.92 11.53 8.03
CA ALA A 143 -6.68 10.23 7.40
C ALA A 143 -5.57 10.31 6.33
N ASP A 144 -5.56 11.38 5.52
CA ASP A 144 -4.51 11.62 4.53
C ASP A 144 -3.15 11.90 5.16
N PHE A 145 -3.14 12.71 6.21
CA PHE A 145 -1.92 12.97 6.98
C PHE A 145 -1.34 11.68 7.57
N ILE A 146 -2.20 10.84 8.16
CA ILE A 146 -1.82 9.54 8.72
C ILE A 146 -1.32 8.61 7.60
N ALA A 147 -2.07 8.50 6.50
CA ALA A 147 -1.76 7.65 5.36
C ALA A 147 -0.40 8.01 4.74
N LYS A 148 -0.16 9.30 4.50
CA LYS A 148 1.10 9.80 3.92
C LYS A 148 2.29 9.41 4.78
N ASN A 149 2.24 9.73 6.07
CA ASN A 149 3.42 9.76 6.92
C ASN A 149 3.66 8.46 7.70
N TYR A 150 2.62 7.68 8.01
CA TYR A 150 2.75 6.58 8.98
C TYR A 150 2.12 5.23 8.58
N ILE A 151 1.28 5.16 7.54
CA ILE A 151 0.63 3.89 7.16
C ILE A 151 1.42 3.15 6.10
N HIS A 152 2.13 2.09 6.47
CA HIS A 152 2.81 1.24 5.48
C HIS A 152 1.80 0.61 4.49
N CYS A 153 2.10 0.66 3.18
CA CYS A 153 1.31 -0.02 2.16
C CYS A 153 1.75 -1.48 2.10
N SER A 154 1.12 -2.33 2.94
CA SER A 154 1.47 -3.75 3.03
C SER A 154 1.11 -4.53 1.77
N ALA A 155 0.02 -4.17 1.09
CA ALA A 155 -0.43 -4.84 -0.12
C ALA A 155 0.28 -4.30 -1.39
N ASN A 156 0.94 -5.17 -2.14
CA ASN A 156 1.65 -4.84 -3.37
C ASN A 156 1.78 -6.04 -4.32
N TRP A 157 1.99 -5.73 -5.60
CA TRP A 157 2.27 -6.70 -6.66
C TRP A 157 3.76 -6.72 -7.01
N ASN A 158 4.64 -6.63 -6.02
CA ASN A 158 6.09 -6.56 -6.27
C ASN A 158 6.60 -7.90 -6.81
N SER A 159 6.91 -7.91 -8.10
CA SER A 159 7.68 -8.95 -8.80
C SER A 159 8.75 -8.33 -9.71
N ILE A 160 9.04 -7.05 -9.49
CA ILE A 160 9.93 -6.21 -10.28
C ILE A 160 10.97 -5.59 -9.36
N THR A 161 12.17 -5.36 -9.87
CA THR A 161 13.29 -4.79 -9.13
C THR A 161 13.87 -3.61 -9.90
N LEU A 162 14.56 -2.72 -9.20
CA LEU A 162 15.30 -1.60 -9.80
C LEU A 162 16.76 -2.01 -10.01
N ASP A 163 17.31 -1.74 -11.19
CA ASP A 163 18.74 -1.90 -11.43
C ASP A 163 19.55 -0.77 -10.77
N ARG A 164 20.87 -0.81 -10.92
CA ARG A 164 21.78 0.22 -10.36
C ARG A 164 21.52 1.63 -10.90
N ASN A 165 20.82 1.75 -12.03
CA ASN A 165 20.48 3.00 -12.70
C ASN A 165 19.02 3.42 -12.42
N GLY A 166 18.31 2.70 -11.55
CA GLY A 166 16.91 2.97 -11.23
C GLY A 166 15.93 2.58 -12.33
N ARG A 167 16.29 1.69 -13.25
CA ARG A 167 15.37 1.15 -14.27
C ARG A 167 14.69 -0.11 -13.76
N PHE A 168 13.40 -0.23 -14.01
CA PHE A 168 12.64 -1.44 -13.69
C PHE A 168 13.06 -2.61 -14.58
N TYR A 169 13.19 -3.79 -13.98
CA TYR A 169 13.32 -5.06 -14.68
C TYR A 169 12.60 -6.17 -13.91
N GLY A 170 12.39 -7.32 -14.56
CA GLY A 170 11.64 -8.44 -14.01
C GLY A 170 10.17 -8.43 -14.46
N GLY A 171 9.30 -9.08 -13.68
CA GLY A 171 7.88 -9.26 -14.03
C GLY A 171 7.58 -10.52 -14.86
N ALA A 172 8.61 -11.23 -15.35
CA ALA A 172 8.50 -12.57 -15.91
C ALA A 172 9.85 -13.31 -15.76
N SER A 173 9.81 -14.60 -15.43
CA SER A 173 10.98 -15.48 -15.41
C SER A 173 10.62 -16.79 -16.10
N ILE A 174 11.56 -17.34 -16.89
CA ILE A 174 11.38 -18.63 -17.58
C ILE A 174 11.75 -19.79 -16.64
N SER A 175 12.62 -19.53 -15.66
CA SER A 175 13.22 -20.55 -14.79
C SER A 175 12.76 -20.49 -13.34
N GLU A 176 11.92 -19.53 -12.97
CA GLU A 176 11.49 -19.30 -11.60
C GLU A 176 9.97 -19.12 -11.50
N THR A 177 9.39 -19.67 -10.44
CA THR A 177 7.99 -19.39 -10.08
C THR A 177 7.92 -18.04 -9.37
N ILE A 178 7.14 -17.11 -9.91
CA ILE A 178 6.93 -15.78 -9.31
C ILE A 178 5.68 -15.82 -8.44
N GLY A 179 5.85 -15.53 -7.14
CA GLY A 179 4.74 -15.40 -6.19
C GLY A 179 4.51 -13.94 -5.79
N PHE A 180 3.25 -13.51 -5.73
CA PHE A 180 2.85 -12.22 -5.18
C PHE A 180 2.35 -12.40 -3.75
N VAL A 181 3.28 -12.57 -2.80
CA VAL A 181 2.95 -12.88 -1.39
C VAL A 181 2.12 -11.79 -0.71
N ASN A 182 2.29 -10.55 -1.14
CA ASN A 182 1.59 -9.38 -0.62
C ASN A 182 0.47 -8.91 -1.54
N ARG A 183 -0.02 -9.76 -2.47
CA ARG A 183 -1.06 -9.31 -3.40
C ARG A 183 -2.28 -8.78 -2.62
N PRO A 184 -2.83 -7.62 -2.99
CA PRO A 184 -4.09 -7.18 -2.43
C PRO A 184 -5.18 -8.21 -2.71
N ASP A 185 -6.12 -8.29 -1.78
CA ASP A 185 -7.36 -9.03 -1.99
C ASP A 185 -8.24 -8.30 -3.03
N GLU A 186 -9.30 -8.96 -3.49
CA GLU A 186 -10.18 -8.42 -4.51
C GLU A 186 -10.72 -7.03 -4.14
N LYS A 187 -10.71 -6.11 -5.11
CA LYS A 187 -11.13 -4.71 -4.93
C LYS A 187 -10.40 -3.96 -3.81
N TRP A 188 -9.24 -4.45 -3.36
CA TRP A 188 -8.49 -3.90 -2.22
C TRP A 188 -9.26 -3.96 -0.89
N LEU A 189 -10.20 -4.89 -0.77
CA LEU A 189 -10.99 -5.10 0.44
C LEU A 189 -10.53 -6.37 1.13
N ARG A 190 -10.05 -6.25 2.38
CA ARG A 190 -9.66 -7.40 3.18
C ARG A 190 -10.88 -8.29 3.41
N THR A 191 -10.80 -9.57 3.03
CA THR A 191 -11.80 -10.56 3.44
C THR A 191 -11.84 -10.66 4.97
N THR A 192 -13.03 -10.44 5.54
CA THR A 192 -13.31 -10.57 6.97
C THR A 192 -14.12 -11.83 7.25
N TYR A 193 -13.88 -12.43 8.42
CA TYR A 193 -14.60 -13.60 8.89
C TYR A 193 -15.16 -13.31 10.28
N ASP A 194 -16.39 -13.74 10.54
CA ASP A 194 -16.96 -13.74 11.88
C ASP A 194 -16.33 -14.83 12.78
N MET A 195 -16.82 -14.93 14.02
CA MET A 195 -16.33 -15.92 14.99
C MET A 195 -16.65 -17.37 14.61
N ASP A 196 -17.61 -17.58 13.70
CA ASP A 196 -18.03 -18.89 13.20
C ASP A 196 -17.31 -19.26 11.88
N GLY A 197 -16.45 -18.37 11.38
CA GLY A 197 -15.71 -18.55 10.13
C GLY A 197 -16.50 -18.23 8.87
N ASN A 198 -17.67 -17.58 8.98
CA ASN A 198 -18.42 -17.10 7.82
C ASN A 198 -17.80 -15.81 7.31
N LYS A 199 -17.71 -15.68 5.98
CA LYS A 199 -17.26 -14.45 5.33
C LYS A 199 -18.31 -13.35 5.56
N ILE A 200 -17.87 -12.19 6.04
CA ILE A 200 -18.68 -10.98 6.28
C ILE A 200 -18.11 -9.77 5.54
#